data_AF-A0AAD7ERY2-F1
#
_entry.id   AF-A0AAD7ERY2-F1
#
_cell.length_a   1.000
_cell.length_b   1.000
_cell.length_c   1.000
_cell.angle_alpha   90.00
_cell.angle_beta   90.00
_cell.angle_gamma   90.00
#
_symmetry.space_group_name_H-M   'P 1'
#
loop_
_entity.id
_entity.type
_entity.pdbx_description
1 polymer ?
#
loop_
_entity_poly.entity_id
_entity_poly.type
_entity_poly.pdbx_seq_one_letter_code
_entity_poly.pdbx_strand_id
1 'polypeptide(L)'
;MRSTQIALTALHPDLKLLPSKISVKLNFWLDSIQSSKLLCPFKYNNALASGNNQHLSKSDRNFRYRRDQRLAEEAHAREISNVERTARHRTRSTSPSPDTNLSAQDPTNTSSPSTPTISTPSDISLSPGPSPVRLPSLLPAFFTPKPPRTQASPRRPPSPETSSSENEMAPPKSVELFRGNCVAEKAHVWLRTLEGTWPYDTKEEEKLYQFEKGLHPGGQADEWWSELRAGEKSTWAALLAVFEKKWPKPKVTRRTMDVVIEELNTNVLHLHELGQYVKDEDGTSVLSHVGWAETTRKLLTELPKEDEAMMLRGNIRSTLPVAFRRLLNDTGLNTWEKWLMAVKNVPLDAIRDAIEDNLHRNPQPEHLTESFSNAHISSPRTVQTFTSP
;
A
#
# COMPACT_ATOMS: atom_id res chain seq x y z
N MET A 1 28.01 8.12 16.98
CA MET A 1 27.54 6.82 17.51
C MET A 1 27.80 6.60 19.00
N ARG A 2 28.96 6.96 19.59
CA ARG A 2 29.18 6.76 21.05
C ARG A 2 28.38 7.70 21.99
N SER A 3 27.98 8.87 21.51
CA SER A 3 27.30 9.88 22.35
C SER A 3 25.82 9.59 22.62
N THR A 4 25.14 8.87 21.73
CA THR A 4 23.70 8.53 21.85
C THR A 4 23.46 7.31 22.74
N GLN A 5 24.41 6.37 22.77
CA GLN A 5 24.36 5.20 23.64
C GLN A 5 24.33 5.59 25.14
N ILE A 6 25.05 6.66 25.51
CA ILE A 6 25.15 7.13 26.89
C ILE A 6 23.83 7.76 27.36
N ALA A 7 23.15 8.54 26.51
CA ALA A 7 21.89 9.19 26.85
C ALA A 7 20.74 8.19 27.04
N LEU A 8 20.69 7.12 26.22
CA LEU A 8 19.63 6.11 26.28
C LEU A 8 19.77 5.17 27.49
N THR A 9 21.03 4.90 27.91
CA THR A 9 21.30 4.07 29.09
C THR A 9 20.97 4.80 30.41
N ALA A 10 20.94 6.14 30.40
CA ALA A 10 20.57 6.95 31.56
C ALA A 10 19.05 7.01 31.80
N LEU A 11 18.24 6.81 30.75
CA LEU A 11 16.78 6.89 30.82
C LEU A 11 16.12 5.53 31.11
N HIS A 12 16.76 4.40 30.77
CA HIS A 12 16.23 3.06 31.00
C HIS A 12 17.33 2.07 31.40
N PRO A 13 17.65 1.94 32.70
CA PRO A 13 18.73 1.07 33.18
C PRO A 13 18.47 -0.44 32.93
N ASP A 14 17.21 -0.83 32.73
CA ASP A 14 16.79 -2.23 32.55
C ASP A 14 17.13 -2.82 31.17
N LEU A 15 17.54 -2.00 30.19
CA LEU A 15 17.92 -2.46 28.85
C LEU A 15 19.28 -3.17 28.80
N LYS A 16 20.04 -3.20 29.90
CA LYS A 16 21.36 -3.87 29.99
C LYS A 16 21.29 -5.40 29.96
N LEU A 17 20.10 -5.99 30.14
CA LEU A 17 19.92 -7.44 30.24
C LEU A 17 19.39 -8.11 28.95
N LEU A 18 19.22 -7.36 27.86
CA LEU A 18 18.74 -7.94 26.62
C LEU A 18 19.85 -8.68 25.85
N PRO A 19 19.57 -9.87 25.29
CA PRO A 19 20.54 -10.61 24.49
C PRO A 19 20.94 -9.78 23.26
N SER A 20 22.24 -9.78 22.95
CA SER A 20 22.89 -8.91 21.96
C SER A 20 22.22 -8.87 20.58
N LYS A 21 21.57 -9.96 20.17
CA LYS A 21 20.84 -10.06 18.88
C LYS A 21 19.59 -9.17 18.81
N ILE A 22 18.93 -8.89 19.93
CA ILE A 22 17.73 -8.02 19.98
C ILE A 22 18.13 -6.54 19.95
N SER A 23 19.25 -6.19 20.59
CA SER A 23 19.77 -4.81 20.60
C SER A 23 20.12 -4.32 19.19
N VAL A 24 20.69 -5.18 18.33
CA VAL A 24 21.02 -4.83 16.94
C VAL A 24 19.77 -4.57 16.10
N LYS A 25 18.71 -5.38 16.25
CA LYS A 25 17.44 -5.17 15.52
C LYS A 25 16.70 -3.92 15.99
N LEU A 26 16.74 -3.62 17.29
CA LEU A 26 16.09 -2.43 17.85
C LEU A 26 16.80 -1.14 17.40
N ASN A 27 18.13 -1.14 17.36
CA ASN A 27 18.91 0.00 16.87
C ASN A 27 18.69 0.23 15.37
N PHE A 28 18.60 -0.83 14.56
CA PHE A 28 18.31 -0.71 13.13
C PHE A 28 16.90 -0.13 12.88
N TRP A 29 15.91 -0.54 13.67
CA TRP A 29 14.55 -0.01 13.60
C TRP A 29 14.46 1.46 14.07
N LEU A 30 15.19 1.82 15.12
CA LEU A 30 15.25 3.21 15.63
C LEU A 30 15.98 4.16 14.67
N ASP A 31 17.08 3.72 14.04
CA ASP A 31 17.78 4.51 13.00
C ASP A 31 16.90 4.71 11.74
N SER A 32 16.08 3.71 11.40
CA SER A 32 15.08 3.81 10.32
C SER A 32 13.97 4.82 10.64
N ILE A 33 13.56 4.92 11.91
CA ILE A 33 12.53 5.87 12.38
C ILE A 33 13.08 7.29 12.51
N GLN A 34 14.31 7.46 12.99
CA GLN A 34 14.92 8.79 13.07
C GLN A 34 15.28 9.35 11.69
N SER A 35 15.68 8.49 10.74
CA SER A 35 15.88 8.90 9.34
C SER A 35 14.58 9.35 8.66
N SER A 36 13.42 8.85 9.10
CA SER A 36 12.11 9.22 8.53
C SER A 36 11.44 10.42 9.22
N LYS A 37 11.85 10.81 10.44
CA LYS A 37 11.31 11.98 11.15
C LYS A 37 12.03 13.30 10.87
N LEU A 38 13.22 13.28 10.27
CA LEU A 38 14.02 14.49 10.00
C LEU A 38 13.96 15.00 8.56
N LEU A 39 13.19 14.38 7.67
CA LEU A 39 13.14 14.76 6.26
C LEU A 39 11.71 15.07 5.80
N CYS A 40 11.53 16.36 5.50
CA CYS A 40 10.40 17.02 4.83
C CYS A 40 9.14 17.28 5.67
N PRO A 41 8.76 18.56 5.92
CA PRO A 41 7.38 18.88 6.21
C PRO A 41 6.53 18.52 4.98
N PHE A 42 5.55 17.63 5.16
CA PHE A 42 4.51 17.32 4.18
C PHE A 42 3.78 18.63 3.80
N LYS A 43 4.20 19.29 2.72
CA LYS A 43 3.41 20.35 2.11
C LYS A 43 2.38 19.68 1.21
N TYR A 44 1.17 19.54 1.72
CA TYR A 44 -0.01 19.29 0.89
C TYR A 44 -0.19 20.48 -0.07
N ASN A 45 0.19 20.32 -1.33
CA ASN A 45 -0.16 21.26 -2.38
C ASN A 45 -1.67 21.14 -2.64
N ASN A 46 -2.41 22.11 -2.13
CA ASN A 46 -3.82 22.31 -2.40
C ASN A 46 -3.94 23.02 -3.76
N ALA A 47 -4.00 22.26 -4.84
CA ALA A 47 -4.31 22.77 -6.17
C ALA A 47 -5.48 21.99 -6.77
N LEU A 48 -6.61 22.70 -6.89
CA LEU A 48 -7.72 22.49 -7.83
C LEU A 48 -8.50 21.16 -7.74
N ALA A 49 -9.50 21.14 -6.86
CA ALA A 49 -10.78 20.48 -7.13
C ALA A 49 -11.79 21.54 -7.60
N SER A 50 -11.74 21.87 -8.90
CA SER A 50 -12.83 22.55 -9.59
C SER A 50 -13.69 21.47 -10.25
N GLY A 51 -14.91 21.28 -9.77
CA GLY A 51 -15.85 20.30 -10.33
C GLY A 51 -16.96 19.90 -9.37
N ASN A 52 -18.07 20.64 -9.42
CA ASN A 52 -19.42 20.24 -9.00
C ASN A 52 -19.66 19.77 -7.56
N ASN A 53 -19.36 20.63 -6.58
CA ASN A 53 -20.06 20.64 -5.29
C ASN A 53 -20.31 22.09 -4.84
N GLN A 54 -21.11 22.81 -5.62
CA GLN A 54 -21.62 24.13 -5.21
C GLN A 54 -22.85 23.95 -4.32
N HIS A 55 -22.65 23.55 -3.05
CA HIS A 55 -23.46 24.09 -1.95
C HIS A 55 -22.99 23.76 -0.53
N LEU A 56 -21.77 23.25 -0.32
CA LEU A 56 -21.22 23.12 1.04
C LEU A 56 -20.33 24.33 1.34
N SER A 57 -20.79 25.11 2.32
CA SER A 57 -20.10 26.28 2.86
C SER A 57 -18.65 25.91 3.21
N LYS A 58 -17.71 26.85 3.02
CA LYS A 58 -16.31 26.68 3.48
C LYS A 58 -16.23 26.27 4.96
N SER A 59 -17.25 26.64 5.75
CA SER A 59 -17.39 26.23 7.16
C SER A 59 -17.58 24.71 7.32
N ASP A 60 -18.40 24.09 6.47
CA ASP A 60 -18.71 22.65 6.57
C ASP A 60 -17.53 21.77 6.20
N ARG A 61 -16.70 22.21 5.23
CA ARG A 61 -15.46 21.49 4.88
C ARG A 61 -14.45 21.53 6.02
N ASN A 62 -14.28 22.68 6.66
CA ASN A 62 -13.41 22.82 7.83
C ASN A 62 -13.93 22.01 9.02
N PHE A 63 -15.25 21.90 9.18
CA PHE A 63 -15.85 21.11 10.25
C PHE A 63 -15.62 19.61 10.04
N ARG A 64 -15.81 19.09 8.82
CA ARG A 64 -15.52 17.69 8.48
C ARG A 64 -14.05 17.37 8.68
N TYR A 65 -13.15 18.21 8.18
CA TYR A 65 -11.70 18.02 8.37
C TYR A 65 -11.31 17.96 9.85
N ARG A 66 -11.84 18.87 10.70
CA ARG A 66 -11.56 18.85 12.14
C ARG A 66 -12.16 17.65 12.86
N ARG A 67 -13.32 17.16 12.39
CA ARG A 67 -13.94 15.95 12.93
C ARG A 67 -13.10 14.72 12.59
N ASP A 68 -12.68 14.58 11.35
CA ASP A 68 -11.88 13.44 10.89
C ASP A 68 -10.51 13.42 11.57
N GLN A 69 -9.89 14.60 11.74
CA GLN A 69 -8.66 14.73 12.52
C GLN A 69 -8.83 14.29 13.98
N ARG A 70 -9.94 14.67 14.63
CA ARG A 70 -10.22 14.26 16.01
C ARG A 70 -10.44 12.76 16.13
N LEU A 71 -11.14 12.15 15.16
CA LEU A 71 -11.35 10.70 15.13
C LEU A 71 -10.03 9.94 14.94
N ALA A 72 -9.12 10.44 14.11
CA ALA A 72 -7.79 9.87 13.94
C ALA A 72 -6.94 9.99 15.21
N GLU A 73 -6.97 11.14 15.88
CA GLU A 73 -6.29 11.35 17.17
C GLU A 73 -6.84 10.44 18.28
N GLU A 74 -8.16 10.27 18.36
CA GLU A 74 -8.81 9.36 19.30
C GLU A 74 -8.48 7.88 19.01
N ALA A 75 -8.45 7.48 17.74
CA ALA A 75 -8.06 6.12 17.36
C ALA A 75 -6.62 5.82 17.77
N HIS A 76 -5.69 6.74 17.52
CA HIS A 76 -4.28 6.61 17.91
C HIS A 76 -4.13 6.58 19.45
N ALA A 77 -4.88 7.40 20.19
CA ALA A 77 -4.88 7.39 21.65
C ALA A 77 -5.40 6.05 22.22
N ARG A 78 -6.42 5.45 21.61
CA ARG A 78 -6.92 4.12 22.00
C ARG A 78 -5.88 3.04 21.76
N GLU A 79 -5.13 3.11 20.66
CA GLU A 79 -4.07 2.17 20.36
C GLU A 79 -2.94 2.23 21.39
N ILE A 80 -2.48 3.44 21.75
CA ILE A 80 -1.48 3.63 22.82
C ILE A 80 -2.00 3.06 24.15
N SER A 81 -3.26 3.32 24.52
CA SER A 81 -3.85 2.80 25.76
C SER A 81 -3.92 1.26 25.79
N ASN A 82 -4.22 0.63 24.65
CA ASN A 82 -4.23 -0.83 24.52
C ASN A 82 -2.84 -1.45 24.66
N VAL A 83 -1.81 -0.82 24.07
CA VAL A 83 -0.42 -1.23 24.23
C VAL A 83 0.01 -1.13 25.70
N GLU A 84 -0.34 -0.04 26.40
CA GLU A 84 -0.05 0.10 27.83
C GLU A 84 -0.76 -0.94 28.70
N ARG A 85 -2.05 -1.23 28.44
CA ARG A 85 -2.77 -2.29 29.17
C ARG A 85 -2.09 -3.65 28.98
N THR A 86 -1.70 -3.96 27.75
CA THR A 86 -1.01 -5.21 27.43
C THR A 86 0.34 -5.32 28.15
N ALA A 87 1.08 -4.22 28.23
CA ALA A 87 2.34 -4.16 28.98
C ALA A 87 2.14 -4.38 30.49
N ARG A 88 1.10 -3.80 31.09
CA ARG A 88 0.79 -3.95 32.53
C ARG A 88 0.35 -5.37 32.90
N HIS A 89 -0.36 -6.08 32.03
CA HIS A 89 -0.73 -7.47 32.29
C HIS A 89 0.47 -8.42 32.22
N ARG A 90 1.51 -8.06 31.43
CA ARG A 90 2.71 -8.89 31.28
C ARG A 90 3.65 -8.82 32.49
N THR A 91 3.66 -7.71 33.25
CA THR A 91 4.53 -7.55 34.43
C THR A 91 3.94 -8.12 35.72
N ARG A 92 2.64 -8.48 35.75
CA ARG A 92 1.98 -8.99 36.97
C ARG A 92 2.01 -10.52 37.10
N SER A 93 2.46 -11.25 36.08
CA SER A 93 2.38 -12.73 36.06
C SER A 93 3.71 -13.46 36.28
N THR A 94 4.78 -12.76 36.69
CA THR A 94 6.08 -13.38 36.98
C THR A 94 6.50 -13.09 38.41
N SER A 95 5.79 -13.69 39.36
CA SER A 95 6.28 -13.81 40.74
C SER A 95 7.21 -15.02 40.79
N PRO A 96 8.48 -14.87 41.16
CA PRO A 96 9.38 -15.99 41.38
C PRO A 96 9.03 -16.70 42.70
N SER A 97 8.68 -17.98 42.63
CA SER A 97 8.61 -18.85 43.81
C SER A 97 10.01 -19.16 44.32
N PRO A 98 10.26 -19.15 45.65
CA PRO A 98 11.52 -19.56 46.22
C PRO A 98 11.57 -21.07 46.44
N ASP A 99 12.74 -21.62 46.12
CA ASP A 99 13.40 -22.80 46.70
C ASP A 99 12.65 -24.14 46.80
N THR A 100 13.12 -25.11 46.01
CA THR A 100 13.39 -26.45 46.55
C THR A 100 14.65 -27.04 45.94
N ASN A 101 15.43 -27.62 46.84
CA ASN A 101 16.83 -27.98 46.79
C ASN A 101 17.08 -29.37 46.17
N LEU A 102 18.30 -29.56 45.65
CA LEU A 102 19.08 -30.82 45.56
C LEU A 102 18.46 -32.06 44.88
N SER A 103 19.04 -32.46 43.74
CA SER A 103 19.76 -33.75 43.68
C SER A 103 20.71 -33.81 42.50
N ALA A 104 21.97 -34.11 42.80
CA ALA A 104 23.04 -34.33 41.85
C ALA A 104 22.95 -35.75 41.28
N GLN A 105 22.88 -35.88 39.95
CA GLN A 105 23.40 -37.06 39.23
C GLN A 105 23.99 -36.62 37.89
N ASP A 106 25.26 -36.98 37.74
CA ASP A 106 26.10 -36.94 36.54
C ASP A 106 26.13 -38.38 35.97
N PRO A 107 26.85 -38.66 34.87
CA PRO A 107 26.65 -38.29 33.47
C PRO A 107 26.33 -39.55 32.61
N THR A 108 26.42 -39.38 31.28
CA THR A 108 26.46 -40.40 30.21
C THR A 108 25.14 -40.68 29.49
N ASN A 109 25.01 -40.15 28.27
CA ASN A 109 24.89 -41.01 27.09
C ASN A 109 25.04 -40.23 25.77
N THR A 110 26.18 -40.50 25.14
CA THR A 110 26.44 -40.37 23.71
C THR A 110 25.43 -41.19 22.92
N SER A 111 24.71 -40.58 21.97
CA SER A 111 24.05 -41.31 20.89
C SER A 111 23.89 -40.42 19.65
N SER A 112 24.41 -40.96 18.56
CA SER A 112 24.64 -40.38 17.24
C SER A 112 23.35 -40.05 16.47
N PRO A 113 23.44 -39.17 15.45
CA PRO A 113 22.33 -38.85 14.57
C PRO A 113 22.13 -39.95 13.50
N SER A 114 20.91 -40.48 13.41
CA SER A 114 20.48 -41.35 12.31
C SER A 114 19.98 -40.51 11.15
N THR A 115 20.64 -40.66 10.00
CA THR A 115 20.23 -40.22 8.67
C THR A 115 18.95 -40.93 8.21
N PRO A 116 17.97 -40.23 7.63
CA PRO A 116 16.92 -40.88 6.87
C PRO A 116 17.34 -41.10 5.40
N THR A 117 17.25 -42.37 5.04
CA THR A 117 17.39 -43.01 3.73
C THR A 117 16.50 -42.38 2.66
N ILE A 118 17.12 -42.04 1.52
CA ILE A 118 16.45 -41.68 0.27
C ILE A 118 15.86 -42.96 -0.33
N SER A 119 14.53 -42.99 -0.46
CA SER A 119 13.81 -44.02 -1.19
C SER A 119 13.27 -43.45 -2.50
N THR A 120 13.82 -43.98 -3.59
CA THR A 120 13.35 -43.91 -4.97
C THR A 120 12.02 -44.67 -5.11
N PRO A 121 11.07 -44.16 -5.91
CA PRO A 121 10.48 -45.01 -6.96
C PRO A 121 10.23 -44.20 -8.25
N SER A 122 10.74 -44.64 -9.40
CA SER A 122 10.13 -45.58 -10.35
C SER A 122 9.45 -44.87 -11.52
N ASP A 123 10.03 -45.14 -12.68
CA ASP A 123 9.56 -45.11 -14.06
C ASP A 123 8.05 -44.93 -14.29
N ILE A 124 7.70 -43.91 -15.08
CA ILE A 124 6.42 -43.85 -15.78
C ILE A 124 6.67 -43.63 -17.27
N SER A 125 6.71 -44.77 -17.96
CA SER A 125 6.15 -45.07 -19.27
C SER A 125 5.77 -43.89 -20.18
N LEU A 126 6.58 -43.74 -21.23
CA LEU A 126 6.25 -43.01 -22.45
C LEU A 126 5.21 -43.80 -23.25
N SER A 127 4.09 -43.17 -23.62
CA SER A 127 3.22 -43.67 -24.68
C SER A 127 2.93 -42.58 -25.72
N PRO A 128 3.00 -42.88 -27.03
CA PRO A 128 2.97 -41.87 -28.09
C PRO A 128 1.59 -41.73 -28.78
N GLY A 129 1.26 -40.49 -29.13
CA GLY A 129 0.64 -40.14 -30.42
C GLY A 129 -0.86 -40.47 -30.65
N PRO A 130 -1.39 -40.10 -31.83
CA PRO A 130 -2.06 -38.81 -32.01
C PRO A 130 -3.48 -38.93 -32.58
N SER A 131 -4.25 -37.84 -32.56
CA SER A 131 -5.40 -37.67 -33.47
C SER A 131 -5.69 -36.19 -33.75
N PRO A 132 -5.76 -35.77 -35.03
CA PRO A 132 -6.12 -34.41 -35.43
C PRO A 132 -7.64 -34.27 -35.46
N VAL A 133 -8.18 -33.31 -34.71
CA VAL A 133 -9.60 -32.96 -34.77
C VAL A 133 -9.83 -31.98 -35.92
N ARG A 134 -10.75 -32.38 -36.80
CA ARG A 134 -11.25 -31.67 -37.98
C ARG A 134 -11.95 -30.36 -37.62
N LEU A 135 -11.70 -29.33 -38.42
CA LEU A 135 -12.52 -28.11 -38.55
C LEU A 135 -13.74 -28.37 -39.45
N PRO A 136 -14.95 -27.92 -39.07
CA PRO A 136 -15.98 -27.49 -40.01
C PRO A 136 -16.01 -25.94 -40.05
N SER A 137 -15.70 -25.31 -41.19
CA SER A 137 -16.57 -25.08 -42.34
C SER A 137 -17.66 -24.03 -42.09
N LEU A 138 -17.40 -22.85 -42.68
CA LEU A 138 -18.32 -21.99 -43.43
C LEU A 138 -19.65 -21.60 -42.75
N LEU A 139 -19.71 -20.35 -42.29
CA LEU A 139 -20.98 -19.61 -42.17
C LEU A 139 -21.07 -18.52 -43.25
N PRO A 140 -22.27 -18.32 -43.83
CA PRO A 140 -22.51 -17.39 -44.93
C PRO A 140 -22.56 -15.94 -44.49
N ALA A 141 -22.01 -15.07 -45.34
CA ALA A 141 -22.10 -13.63 -45.23
C ALA A 141 -23.56 -13.16 -45.37
N PHE A 142 -24.12 -12.63 -44.29
CA PHE A 142 -25.35 -11.86 -44.34
C PHE A 142 -25.03 -10.45 -44.86
N PHE A 143 -25.39 -10.22 -46.12
CA PHE A 143 -25.45 -8.89 -46.73
C PHE A 143 -26.51 -8.05 -46.01
N THR A 144 -26.08 -7.02 -45.29
CA THR A 144 -26.97 -5.95 -44.83
C THR A 144 -27.13 -4.91 -45.96
N PRO A 145 -28.39 -4.57 -46.34
CA PRO A 145 -28.65 -3.59 -47.38
C PRO A 145 -28.29 -2.17 -46.92
N LYS A 146 -27.54 -1.48 -47.77
CA LYS A 146 -27.12 -0.08 -47.65
C LYS A 146 -28.35 0.85 -47.68
N PRO A 147 -28.53 1.78 -46.73
CA PRO A 147 -29.64 2.71 -46.75
C PRO A 147 -29.53 3.73 -47.90
N PRO A 148 -30.67 4.25 -48.38
CA PRO A 148 -30.75 5.14 -49.53
C PRO A 148 -30.04 6.47 -49.30
N ARG A 149 -29.29 6.85 -50.33
CA ARG A 149 -28.53 8.09 -50.49
C ARG A 149 -29.48 9.29 -50.48
N THR A 150 -29.51 10.02 -49.36
CA THR A 150 -30.15 11.34 -49.27
C THR A 150 -29.50 12.27 -50.31
N GLN A 151 -30.35 12.85 -51.17
CA GLN A 151 -29.98 13.80 -52.21
C GLN A 151 -29.22 14.99 -51.62
N ALA A 152 -28.09 15.30 -52.25
CA ALA A 152 -27.26 16.44 -51.95
C ALA A 152 -27.95 17.74 -52.40
N SER A 153 -28.13 18.67 -51.48
CA SER A 153 -28.40 20.07 -51.78
C SER A 153 -27.23 20.72 -52.54
N PRO A 154 -27.48 21.75 -53.36
CA PRO A 154 -26.45 22.42 -54.14
C PRO A 154 -25.38 23.01 -53.22
N ARG A 155 -24.13 22.56 -53.40
CA ARG A 155 -22.96 23.10 -52.72
C ARG A 155 -22.79 24.58 -53.07
N ARG A 156 -22.86 25.42 -52.04
CA ARG A 156 -22.28 26.76 -52.05
C ARG A 156 -20.77 26.63 -52.32
N PRO A 157 -20.16 27.48 -53.17
CA PRO A 157 -18.71 27.46 -53.36
C PRO A 157 -18.01 27.59 -52.00
N PRO A 158 -17.03 26.73 -51.67
CA PRO A 158 -16.28 26.85 -50.44
C PRO A 158 -15.52 28.17 -50.47
N SER A 159 -15.83 29.05 -49.52
CA SER A 159 -14.90 30.08 -49.10
C SER A 159 -13.56 29.41 -48.77
N PRO A 160 -12.40 30.06 -48.99
CA PRO A 160 -11.13 29.59 -48.47
C PRO A 160 -11.21 29.60 -46.94
N GLU A 161 -11.69 28.49 -46.38
CA GLU A 161 -11.50 28.16 -44.98
C GLU A 161 -10.01 27.93 -44.85
N THR A 162 -9.32 28.95 -44.35
CA THR A 162 -8.03 28.83 -43.71
C THR A 162 -8.21 27.83 -42.58
N SER A 163 -8.13 26.53 -42.89
CA SER A 163 -7.98 25.48 -41.92
C SER A 163 -6.57 25.60 -41.38
N SER A 164 -6.34 26.65 -40.60
CA SER A 164 -5.37 26.64 -39.53
C SER A 164 -5.87 25.58 -38.55
N SER A 165 -5.63 24.32 -38.91
CA SER A 165 -5.46 23.25 -37.93
C SER A 165 -4.20 23.64 -37.18
N GLU A 166 -4.35 24.62 -36.28
CA GLU A 166 -3.52 24.74 -35.11
C GLU A 166 -3.67 23.39 -34.41
N ASN A 167 -2.81 22.45 -34.78
CA ASN A 167 -2.32 21.46 -33.84
C ASN A 167 -1.75 22.33 -32.72
N GLU A 168 -2.62 22.67 -31.77
CA GLU A 168 -2.31 23.30 -30.52
C GLU A 168 -1.28 22.38 -29.87
N MET A 169 -0.02 22.67 -30.18
CA MET A 169 1.12 21.89 -29.79
C MET A 169 1.18 22.10 -28.29
N ALA A 170 0.61 21.14 -27.56
CA ALA A 170 0.55 21.17 -26.11
C ALA A 170 1.93 21.63 -25.63
N PRO A 171 2.01 22.69 -24.80
CA PRO A 171 3.28 23.26 -24.41
C PRO A 171 4.19 22.14 -23.92
N PRO A 172 5.47 22.12 -24.36
CA PRO A 172 6.38 21.03 -24.01
C PRO A 172 6.34 20.84 -22.51
N LYS A 173 6.06 19.61 -22.06
CA LYS A 173 5.95 19.28 -20.64
C LYS A 173 7.24 19.72 -19.96
N SER A 174 7.18 20.79 -19.18
CA SER A 174 8.34 21.31 -18.47
C SER A 174 8.81 20.23 -17.49
N VAL A 175 10.07 19.81 -17.62
CA VAL A 175 10.68 18.85 -16.71
C VAL A 175 10.75 19.50 -15.33
N GLU A 176 10.22 18.82 -14.30
CA GLU A 176 10.31 19.28 -12.93
C GLU A 176 11.78 19.25 -12.45
N LEU A 177 12.19 20.28 -11.68
CA LEU A 177 13.55 20.37 -11.17
C LEU A 177 13.83 19.30 -10.11
N PHE A 178 14.98 18.64 -10.18
CA PHE A 178 15.38 17.58 -9.27
C PHE A 178 16.09 18.11 -8.03
N ARG A 179 15.58 17.77 -6.84
CA ARG A 179 16.16 18.20 -5.56
C ARG A 179 17.15 17.18 -5.03
N GLY A 180 16.90 15.90 -5.28
CA GLY A 180 17.78 14.79 -4.90
C GLY A 180 17.74 14.37 -3.44
N ASN A 181 16.81 14.91 -2.65
CA ASN A 181 16.70 14.65 -1.20
C ASN A 181 15.39 13.99 -0.76
N CYS A 182 14.40 13.81 -1.65
CA CYS A 182 13.11 13.26 -1.26
C CYS A 182 12.94 11.83 -1.76
N VAL A 183 12.43 10.95 -0.88
CA VAL A 183 12.14 9.54 -1.18
C VAL A 183 11.08 9.41 -2.30
N ALA A 184 10.25 10.44 -2.48
CA ALA A 184 9.23 10.51 -3.51
C ALA A 184 9.81 10.79 -4.91
N GLU A 185 10.91 11.54 -5.01
CA GLU A 185 11.59 11.83 -6.29
C GLU A 185 12.34 10.58 -6.75
N LYS A 186 11.76 9.89 -7.72
CA LYS A 186 12.41 8.76 -8.39
C LYS A 186 13.51 9.30 -9.32
N ALA A 187 14.73 9.45 -8.80
CA ALA A 187 15.89 10.01 -9.50
C ALA A 187 16.08 9.48 -10.94
N HIS A 188 15.91 8.17 -11.13
CA HIS A 188 16.02 7.52 -12.45
C HIS A 188 14.87 7.83 -13.40
N VAL A 189 13.67 8.10 -12.87
CA VAL A 189 12.52 8.52 -13.68
C VAL A 189 12.74 9.95 -14.15
N TRP A 190 13.18 10.84 -13.26
CA TRP A 190 13.55 12.21 -13.62
C TRP A 190 14.65 12.23 -14.69
N LEU A 191 15.73 11.47 -14.49
CA LEU A 191 16.84 11.39 -15.45
C LEU A 191 16.37 10.92 -16.83
N ARG A 192 15.55 9.86 -16.91
CA ARG A 192 14.96 9.40 -18.18
C ARG A 192 14.03 10.42 -18.82
N THR A 193 13.31 11.17 -18.00
CA THR A 193 12.42 12.23 -18.48
C THR A 193 13.25 13.35 -19.11
N LEU A 194 14.32 13.75 -18.45
CA LEU A 194 15.29 14.71 -18.96
C LEU A 194 15.93 14.22 -20.27
N GLU A 195 16.45 12.99 -20.31
CA GLU A 195 17.03 12.39 -21.53
C GLU A 195 16.02 12.35 -22.68
N GLY A 196 14.75 12.07 -22.38
CA GLY A 196 13.67 12.06 -23.37
C GLY A 196 13.29 13.43 -23.93
N THR A 197 13.76 14.53 -23.33
CA THR A 197 13.56 15.88 -23.87
C THR A 197 14.59 16.28 -24.92
N TRP A 198 15.69 15.54 -25.04
CA TRP A 198 16.79 15.89 -25.93
C TRP A 198 16.55 15.41 -27.36
N PRO A 199 16.86 16.23 -28.37
CA PRO A 199 17.07 15.75 -29.73
C PRO A 199 18.12 14.63 -29.82
N TYR A 200 18.02 13.79 -30.85
CA TYR A 200 18.96 12.67 -31.03
C TYR A 200 20.43 13.11 -31.25
N ASP A 201 20.63 14.34 -31.70
CA ASP A 201 21.93 14.94 -32.06
C ASP A 201 22.47 15.93 -31.01
N THR A 202 21.90 15.97 -29.80
CA THR A 202 22.39 16.83 -28.73
C THR A 202 23.82 16.48 -28.34
N LYS A 203 24.69 17.50 -28.35
CA LYS A 203 26.11 17.38 -27.99
C LYS A 203 26.29 17.11 -26.49
N GLU A 204 27.41 16.51 -26.09
CA GLU A 204 27.64 16.15 -24.69
C GLU A 204 27.69 17.38 -23.76
N GLU A 205 28.27 18.49 -24.20
CA GLU A 205 28.36 19.72 -23.41
C GLU A 205 26.98 20.29 -23.12
N GLU A 206 26.08 20.19 -24.10
CA GLU A 206 24.70 20.63 -23.96
C GLU A 206 23.90 19.72 -23.03
N LYS A 207 24.12 18.39 -23.07
CA LYS A 207 23.52 17.45 -22.11
C LYS A 207 23.92 17.77 -20.68
N LEU A 208 25.21 18.05 -20.45
CA LEU A 208 25.74 18.41 -19.13
C LEU A 208 25.16 19.74 -18.64
N TYR A 209 25.07 20.73 -19.52
CA TYR A 209 24.45 22.02 -19.20
C TYR A 209 22.96 21.87 -18.85
N GLN A 210 22.21 21.10 -19.65
CA GLN A 210 20.79 20.85 -19.37
C GLN A 210 20.59 20.05 -18.09
N PHE A 211 21.48 19.10 -17.78
CA PHE A 211 21.45 18.40 -16.49
C PHE A 211 21.64 19.36 -15.31
N GLU A 212 22.65 20.23 -15.36
CA GLU A 212 22.87 21.26 -14.33
C GLU A 212 21.64 22.17 -14.17
N LYS A 213 21.03 22.62 -15.27
CA LYS A 213 19.81 23.44 -15.23
C LYS A 213 18.56 22.69 -14.77
N GLY A 214 18.57 21.35 -14.87
CA GLY A 214 17.51 20.50 -14.35
C GLY A 214 17.57 20.28 -12.85
N LEU A 215 18.63 20.74 -12.17
CA LEU A 215 18.76 20.65 -10.72
C LEU A 215 18.06 21.82 -10.03
N HIS A 216 17.45 21.55 -8.88
CA HIS A 216 16.88 22.61 -8.06
C HIS A 216 18.00 23.42 -7.39
N PRO A 217 18.08 24.75 -7.57
CA PRO A 217 19.11 25.58 -6.94
C PRO A 217 19.11 25.44 -5.42
N GLY A 218 20.30 25.21 -4.83
CA GLY A 218 20.46 24.98 -3.39
C GLY A 218 19.85 23.67 -2.89
N GLY A 219 19.50 22.75 -3.78
CA GLY A 219 19.09 21.39 -3.44
C GLY A 219 20.29 20.47 -3.23
N GLN A 220 20.05 19.29 -2.64
CA GLN A 220 21.11 18.30 -2.39
C GLN A 220 21.77 17.81 -3.70
N ALA A 221 21.02 17.74 -4.79
CA ALA A 221 21.57 17.40 -6.09
C ALA A 221 22.49 18.49 -6.66
N ASP A 222 22.17 19.77 -6.45
CA ASP A 222 22.95 20.92 -6.90
C ASP A 222 24.25 21.07 -6.07
N GLU A 223 24.16 20.87 -4.75
CA GLU A 223 25.34 20.78 -3.88
C GLU A 223 26.26 19.62 -4.30
N TRP A 224 25.70 18.43 -4.50
CA TRP A 224 26.45 17.27 -4.98
C TRP A 224 27.11 17.54 -6.34
N TRP A 225 26.39 18.16 -7.28
CA TRP A 225 26.94 18.54 -8.57
C TRP A 225 28.13 19.48 -8.41
N SER A 226 28.03 20.47 -7.53
CA SER A 226 29.11 21.44 -7.26
C SER A 226 30.37 20.78 -6.70
N GLU A 227 30.23 19.68 -5.96
CA GLU A 227 31.34 18.91 -5.37
C GLU A 227 32.04 17.95 -6.35
N LEU A 228 31.43 17.63 -7.50
CA LEU A 228 32.02 16.72 -8.48
C LEU A 228 33.29 17.30 -9.12
N ARG A 229 34.26 16.41 -9.37
CA ARG A 229 35.52 16.79 -10.02
C ARG A 229 35.31 17.07 -11.51
N ALA A 230 36.16 17.91 -12.10
CA ALA A 230 36.10 18.24 -13.53
C ALA A 230 36.10 17.00 -14.44
N GLY A 231 36.86 15.95 -14.08
CA GLY A 231 36.87 14.68 -14.82
C GLY A 231 35.53 13.94 -14.78
N GLU A 232 34.76 14.05 -13.70
CA GLU A 232 33.44 13.42 -13.55
C GLU A 232 32.35 14.17 -14.33
N LYS A 233 32.60 15.46 -14.61
CA LYS A 233 31.74 16.32 -15.45
C LYS A 233 32.18 16.38 -16.92
N SER A 234 33.16 15.57 -17.34
CA SER A 234 33.76 15.69 -18.68
C SER A 234 32.91 15.07 -19.79
N THR A 235 32.19 13.99 -19.48
CA THR A 235 31.38 13.23 -20.43
C THR A 235 30.08 12.81 -19.78
N TRP A 236 29.02 12.61 -20.58
CA TRP A 236 27.74 12.16 -20.06
C TRP A 236 27.84 10.79 -19.35
N ALA A 237 28.65 9.88 -19.89
CA ALA A 237 28.87 8.56 -19.31
C ALA A 237 29.56 8.61 -17.93
N ALA A 238 30.56 9.47 -17.75
CA ALA A 238 31.23 9.65 -16.45
C ALA A 238 30.26 10.20 -15.40
N LEU A 239 29.42 11.17 -15.80
CA LEU A 239 28.39 11.72 -14.94
C LEU A 239 27.35 10.66 -14.54
N LEU A 240 26.87 9.85 -15.48
CA LEU A 240 25.92 8.78 -15.19
C LEU A 240 26.49 7.77 -14.16
N ALA A 241 27.77 7.42 -14.27
CA ALA A 241 28.41 6.51 -13.33
C ALA A 241 28.44 7.06 -11.90
N VAL A 242 28.77 8.35 -11.72
CA VAL A 242 28.75 8.97 -10.38
C VAL A 242 27.33 9.24 -9.89
N PHE A 243 26.39 9.52 -10.80
CA PHE A 243 24.97 9.69 -10.49
C PHE A 243 24.37 8.37 -9.96
N GLU A 244 24.60 7.25 -10.64
CA GLU A 244 24.13 5.93 -10.20
C GLU A 244 24.76 5.50 -8.87
N LYS A 245 25.97 5.94 -8.58
CA LYS A 245 26.60 5.71 -7.27
C LYS A 245 25.93 6.51 -6.15
N LYS A 246 25.51 7.76 -6.42
CA LYS A 246 24.87 8.65 -5.44
C LYS A 246 23.40 8.31 -5.24
N TRP A 247 22.67 8.04 -6.31
CA TRP A 247 21.27 7.62 -6.31
C TRP A 247 21.16 6.24 -6.98
N PRO A 248 21.45 5.15 -6.26
CA PRO A 248 21.38 3.80 -6.83
C PRO A 248 19.97 3.48 -7.34
N LYS A 249 19.90 2.73 -8.45
CA LYS A 249 18.63 2.20 -8.95
C LYS A 249 18.00 1.37 -7.83
N PRO A 250 16.72 1.62 -7.46
CA PRO A 250 16.01 0.75 -6.54
C PRO A 250 16.13 -0.66 -7.08
N LYS A 251 16.78 -1.55 -6.31
CA LYS A 251 16.82 -2.96 -6.69
C LYS A 251 15.37 -3.40 -6.76
N VAL A 252 14.92 -3.79 -7.96
CA VAL A 252 13.63 -4.44 -8.14
C VAL A 252 13.76 -5.80 -7.47
N THR A 253 13.63 -5.80 -6.15
CA THR A 253 13.53 -7.03 -5.38
C THR A 253 12.17 -7.56 -5.78
N ARG A 254 12.18 -8.63 -6.59
CA ARG A 254 10.97 -9.40 -6.86
C ARG A 254 10.36 -9.69 -5.50
N ARG A 255 9.14 -9.22 -5.28
CA ARG A 255 8.43 -9.45 -4.02
C ARG A 255 8.44 -10.95 -3.78
N THR A 256 8.84 -11.36 -2.58
CA THR A 256 8.74 -12.77 -2.23
C THR A 256 7.27 -13.14 -2.17
N MET A 257 6.96 -14.41 -2.45
CA MET A 257 5.59 -14.91 -2.43
C MET A 257 4.93 -14.61 -1.07
N ASP A 258 5.66 -14.75 0.02
CA ASP A 258 5.19 -14.43 1.37
C ASP A 258 4.75 -12.98 1.53
N VAL A 259 5.49 -12.04 0.93
CA VAL A 259 5.14 -10.60 0.97
C VAL A 259 3.87 -10.33 0.17
N VAL A 260 3.71 -10.97 -1.00
CA VAL A 260 2.49 -10.83 -1.81
C VAL A 260 1.28 -11.42 -1.09
N ILE A 261 1.45 -12.56 -0.42
CA ILE A 261 0.39 -13.18 0.41
C ILE A 261 0.04 -12.29 1.60
N GLU A 262 1.03 -11.69 2.25
CA GLU A 262 0.82 -10.73 3.34
C GLU A 262 0.09 -9.46 2.85
N GLU A 263 0.49 -8.89 1.71
CA GLU A 263 -0.21 -7.77 1.05
C GLU A 263 -1.66 -8.14 0.69
N LEU A 264 -1.91 -9.36 0.20
CA LEU A 264 -3.28 -9.84 -0.08
C LEU A 264 -4.13 -9.97 1.18
N ASN A 265 -3.56 -10.46 2.28
CA ASN A 265 -4.28 -10.62 3.55
C ASN A 265 -4.51 -9.29 4.26
N THR A 266 -3.62 -8.32 4.08
CA THR A 266 -3.73 -6.97 4.66
C THR A 266 -4.60 -6.04 3.82
N ASN A 267 -4.84 -6.36 2.54
CA ASN A 267 -5.81 -5.69 1.68
C ASN A 267 -7.26 -6.01 2.11
N VAL A 268 -7.67 -5.45 3.25
CA VAL A 268 -8.99 -5.60 3.86
C VAL A 268 -9.87 -4.42 3.46
N LEU A 269 -11.08 -4.72 2.96
CA LEU A 269 -12.09 -3.70 2.69
C LEU A 269 -13.00 -3.59 3.91
N HIS A 270 -13.04 -2.42 4.55
CA HIS A 270 -13.89 -2.25 5.72
C HIS A 270 -15.35 -1.96 5.33
N LEU A 271 -16.30 -2.33 6.21
CA LEU A 271 -17.72 -2.13 5.97
C LEU A 271 -18.07 -0.65 5.74
N HIS A 272 -17.44 0.26 6.50
CA HIS A 272 -17.72 1.70 6.39
C HIS A 272 -17.20 2.30 5.09
N GLU A 273 -16.15 1.74 4.48
CA GLU A 273 -15.55 2.21 3.22
C GLU A 273 -16.34 1.73 2.00
N LEU A 274 -17.18 0.71 2.18
CA LEU A 274 -17.86 0.02 1.09
C LEU A 274 -18.79 0.96 0.32
N GLY A 275 -18.58 1.05 -1.00
CA GLY A 275 -19.38 1.92 -1.88
C GLY A 275 -18.99 3.41 -1.85
N GLN A 276 -17.94 3.79 -1.11
CA GLN A 276 -17.39 5.14 -1.16
C GLN A 276 -16.48 5.34 -2.37
N TYR A 277 -16.31 6.58 -2.82
CA TYR A 277 -15.31 6.93 -3.82
C TYR A 277 -13.95 7.16 -3.16
N VAL A 278 -12.94 6.42 -3.62
CA VAL A 278 -11.55 6.51 -3.20
C VAL A 278 -10.71 6.92 -4.41
N LYS A 279 -9.65 7.69 -4.20
CA LYS A 279 -8.69 8.01 -5.27
C LYS A 279 -7.75 6.84 -5.50
N ASP A 280 -7.61 6.40 -6.73
CA ASP A 280 -6.61 5.41 -7.11
C ASP A 280 -5.19 6.01 -7.17
N GLU A 281 -4.22 5.18 -7.54
CA GLU A 281 -2.80 5.57 -7.71
C GLU A 281 -2.61 6.68 -8.76
N ASP A 282 -3.54 6.80 -9.72
CA ASP A 282 -3.54 7.80 -10.78
C ASP A 282 -4.35 9.07 -10.42
N GLY A 283 -4.94 9.10 -9.22
CA GLY A 283 -5.76 10.21 -8.72
C GLY A 283 -7.21 10.21 -9.23
N THR A 284 -7.62 9.19 -9.99
CA THR A 284 -8.99 8.99 -10.48
C THR A 284 -9.87 8.48 -9.34
N SER A 285 -11.09 9.04 -9.22
CA SER A 285 -12.04 8.60 -8.20
C SER A 285 -12.75 7.32 -8.66
N VAL A 286 -12.51 6.22 -7.95
CA VAL A 286 -13.10 4.90 -8.19
C VAL A 286 -13.87 4.44 -6.96
N LEU A 287 -14.87 3.57 -7.13
CA LEU A 287 -15.57 2.98 -5.98
C LEU A 287 -14.62 2.06 -5.19
N SER A 288 -14.69 2.10 -3.86
CA SER A 288 -13.76 1.40 -2.96
C SER A 288 -13.65 -0.10 -3.22
N HIS A 289 -14.77 -0.78 -3.48
CA HIS A 289 -14.80 -2.20 -3.82
C HIS A 289 -14.18 -2.50 -5.19
N VAL A 290 -14.26 -1.56 -6.13
CA VAL A 290 -13.60 -1.65 -7.44
C VAL A 290 -12.10 -1.47 -7.27
N GLY A 291 -11.66 -0.45 -6.52
CA GLY A 291 -10.26 -0.23 -6.19
C GLY A 291 -9.64 -1.44 -5.47
N TRP A 292 -10.35 -1.98 -4.49
CA TRP A 292 -9.97 -3.21 -3.79
C TRP A 292 -9.79 -4.40 -4.74
N ALA A 293 -10.72 -4.58 -5.68
CA ALA A 293 -10.67 -5.68 -6.64
C ALA A 293 -9.50 -5.54 -7.63
N GLU A 294 -9.20 -4.32 -8.09
CA GLU A 294 -8.05 -4.07 -8.96
C GLU A 294 -6.72 -4.29 -8.23
N THR A 295 -6.59 -3.82 -6.98
CA THR A 295 -5.40 -4.09 -6.16
C THR A 295 -5.23 -5.59 -5.94
N THR A 296 -6.30 -6.30 -5.61
CA THR A 296 -6.29 -7.77 -5.44
C THR A 296 -5.89 -8.47 -6.74
N ARG A 297 -6.39 -8.01 -7.89
CA ARG A 297 -6.01 -8.53 -9.21
C ARG A 297 -4.51 -8.35 -9.48
N LYS A 298 -3.97 -7.15 -9.23
CA LYS A 298 -2.54 -6.86 -9.40
C LYS A 298 -1.69 -7.82 -8.57
N LEU A 299 -2.03 -8.00 -7.29
CA LEU A 299 -1.31 -8.91 -6.39
C LEU A 299 -1.39 -10.38 -6.84
N LEU A 300 -2.56 -10.83 -7.29
CA LEU A 300 -2.73 -12.20 -7.80
C LEU A 300 -1.89 -12.46 -9.05
N THR A 301 -1.71 -11.47 -9.94
CA THR A 301 -0.86 -11.64 -11.14
C THR A 301 0.63 -11.81 -10.83
N GLU A 302 1.07 -11.47 -9.61
CA GLU A 302 2.44 -11.68 -9.16
C GLU A 302 2.68 -13.12 -8.64
N LEU A 303 1.60 -13.87 -8.36
CA LEU A 303 1.65 -15.23 -7.82
C LEU A 303 1.71 -16.31 -8.93
N PRO A 304 2.23 -17.52 -8.62
CA PRO A 304 2.08 -18.69 -9.49
C PRO A 304 0.61 -19.12 -9.64
N LYS A 305 0.24 -19.64 -10.82
CA LYS A 305 -1.15 -20.04 -11.14
C LYS A 305 -1.67 -21.18 -10.26
N GLU A 306 -0.78 -22.01 -9.74
CA GLU A 306 -1.11 -23.15 -8.88
C GLU A 306 -1.68 -22.69 -7.52
N ASP A 307 -1.16 -21.58 -6.99
CA ASP A 307 -1.56 -21.04 -5.67
C ASP A 307 -2.83 -20.19 -5.74
N GLU A 308 -3.13 -19.63 -6.92
CA GLU A 308 -4.35 -18.87 -7.17
C GLU A 308 -5.61 -19.66 -6.76
N ALA A 309 -5.74 -20.91 -7.21
CA ALA A 309 -6.93 -21.72 -6.93
C ALA A 309 -7.08 -22.13 -5.44
N MET A 310 -5.98 -22.20 -4.70
CA MET A 310 -6.00 -22.49 -3.26
C MET A 310 -6.43 -21.25 -2.47
N MET A 311 -5.89 -20.09 -2.82
CA MET A 311 -6.18 -18.79 -2.20
C MET A 311 -7.65 -18.36 -2.37
N LEU A 312 -8.30 -18.73 -3.48
CA LEU A 312 -9.72 -18.42 -3.75
C LEU A 312 -10.67 -18.98 -2.68
N ARG A 313 -10.28 -20.06 -2.01
CA ARG A 313 -11.18 -20.88 -1.20
C ARG A 313 -11.31 -20.48 0.27
N GLY A 314 -10.50 -19.57 0.80
CA GLY A 314 -10.55 -19.27 2.24
C GLY A 314 -10.26 -17.83 2.62
N ASN A 315 -9.01 -17.39 2.42
CA ASN A 315 -8.49 -16.26 3.18
C ASN A 315 -8.90 -14.90 2.60
N ILE A 316 -8.73 -14.71 1.29
CA ILE A 316 -8.99 -13.40 0.67
C ILE A 316 -10.49 -13.08 0.64
N ARG A 317 -11.38 -14.08 0.50
CA ARG A 317 -12.83 -13.83 0.62
C ARG A 317 -13.18 -13.24 1.98
N SER A 318 -12.46 -13.62 3.03
CA SER A 318 -12.69 -13.13 4.38
C SER A 318 -12.27 -11.67 4.60
N THR A 319 -11.44 -11.10 3.70
CA THR A 319 -11.05 -9.68 3.75
C THR A 319 -12.16 -8.74 3.27
N LEU A 320 -13.26 -9.30 2.72
CA LEU A 320 -14.47 -8.56 2.41
C LEU A 320 -15.48 -8.58 3.58
N PRO A 321 -16.23 -7.46 3.78
CA PRO A 321 -17.28 -7.41 4.80
C PRO A 321 -18.33 -8.49 4.59
N VAL A 322 -18.87 -9.03 5.69
CA VAL A 322 -19.90 -10.08 5.65
C VAL A 322 -21.13 -9.65 4.84
N ALA A 323 -21.53 -8.39 4.95
CA ALA A 323 -22.61 -7.79 4.16
C ALA A 323 -22.40 -8.00 2.66
N PHE A 324 -21.21 -7.64 2.18
CA PHE A 324 -20.85 -7.70 0.78
C PHE A 324 -20.64 -9.14 0.29
N ARG A 325 -20.05 -10.01 1.13
CA ARG A 325 -19.91 -11.44 0.83
C ARG A 325 -21.25 -12.10 0.53
N ARG A 326 -22.33 -11.73 1.24
CA ARG A 326 -23.67 -12.28 1.01
C ARG A 326 -24.22 -11.97 -0.39
N LEU A 327 -23.86 -10.81 -0.94
CA LEU A 327 -24.22 -10.43 -2.31
C LEU A 327 -23.49 -11.27 -3.37
N LEU A 328 -22.34 -11.85 -3.00
CA LEU A 328 -21.47 -12.63 -3.87
C LEU A 328 -21.62 -14.14 -3.69
N ASN A 329 -22.68 -14.60 -3.03
CA ASN A 329 -22.90 -16.02 -2.70
C ASN A 329 -23.25 -16.91 -3.92
N ASP A 330 -22.98 -16.46 -5.15
CA ASP A 330 -23.25 -17.23 -6.35
C ASP A 330 -22.26 -18.40 -6.51
N THR A 331 -22.82 -19.61 -6.60
CA THR A 331 -22.10 -20.87 -6.84
C THR A 331 -21.26 -20.89 -8.12
N GLY A 332 -21.54 -20.01 -9.09
CA GLY A 332 -20.81 -19.90 -10.35
C GLY A 332 -19.43 -19.22 -10.28
N LEU A 333 -19.07 -18.61 -9.16
CA LEU A 333 -17.85 -17.80 -9.01
C LEU A 333 -16.63 -18.65 -8.59
N ASN A 334 -16.25 -19.59 -9.47
CA ASN A 334 -15.19 -20.57 -9.22
C ASN A 334 -13.79 -20.17 -9.74
N THR A 335 -13.66 -19.03 -10.43
CA THR A 335 -12.38 -18.48 -10.86
C THR A 335 -12.18 -17.07 -10.31
N TRP A 336 -10.91 -16.68 -10.09
CA TRP A 336 -10.58 -15.33 -9.62
C TRP A 336 -11.12 -14.24 -10.51
N GLU A 337 -10.98 -14.41 -11.82
CA GLU A 337 -11.44 -13.42 -12.78
C GLU A 337 -12.95 -13.22 -12.73
N LYS A 338 -13.73 -14.32 -12.67
CA LYS A 338 -15.20 -14.23 -12.53
C LYS A 338 -15.59 -13.60 -11.20
N TRP A 339 -14.92 -14.00 -10.12
CA TRP A 339 -15.22 -13.51 -8.78
C TRP A 339 -14.89 -12.02 -8.62
N LEU A 340 -13.72 -11.57 -9.07
CA LEU A 340 -13.33 -10.15 -9.07
C LEU A 340 -14.23 -9.32 -9.99
N MET A 341 -14.62 -9.88 -11.14
CA MET A 341 -15.60 -9.23 -12.03
C MET A 341 -16.97 -9.09 -11.35
N ALA A 342 -17.42 -10.10 -10.63
CA ALA A 342 -18.65 -10.03 -9.84
C ALA A 342 -18.56 -8.96 -8.75
N VAL A 343 -17.44 -8.88 -8.02
CA VAL A 343 -17.16 -7.81 -7.04
C VAL A 343 -17.30 -6.43 -7.68
N LYS A 344 -16.68 -6.21 -8.85
CA LYS A 344 -16.69 -4.91 -9.55
C LYS A 344 -18.08 -4.50 -10.06
N ASN A 345 -18.93 -5.48 -10.36
CA ASN A 345 -20.23 -5.26 -11.00
C ASN A 345 -21.40 -5.23 -10.00
N VAL A 346 -21.15 -5.27 -8.69
CA VAL A 346 -22.22 -5.16 -7.69
C VAL A 346 -22.84 -3.75 -7.76
N PRO A 347 -24.16 -3.63 -7.98
CA PRO A 347 -24.79 -2.31 -8.06
C PRO A 347 -24.76 -1.60 -6.71
N LEU A 348 -24.60 -0.27 -6.74
CA LEU A 348 -24.43 0.54 -5.54
C LEU A 348 -25.65 0.46 -4.59
N ASP A 349 -26.86 0.33 -5.13
CA ASP A 349 -28.08 0.21 -4.32
C ASP A 349 -28.08 -1.09 -3.52
N ALA A 350 -27.70 -2.22 -4.13
CA ALA A 350 -27.58 -3.49 -3.41
C ALA A 350 -26.51 -3.45 -2.31
N ILE A 351 -25.44 -2.66 -2.51
CA ILE A 351 -24.43 -2.43 -1.47
C ILE A 351 -25.03 -1.68 -0.28
N ARG A 352 -25.82 -0.63 -0.53
CA ARG A 352 -26.47 0.16 0.52
C ARG A 352 -27.45 -0.69 1.31
N ASP A 353 -28.31 -1.43 0.62
CA ASP A 353 -29.27 -2.35 1.24
C ASP A 353 -28.56 -3.40 2.10
N ALA A 354 -27.47 -3.98 1.59
CA ALA A 354 -26.68 -4.96 2.34
C ALA A 354 -26.00 -4.39 3.59
N ILE A 355 -25.55 -3.12 3.54
CA ILE A 355 -24.98 -2.43 4.71
C ILE A 355 -26.08 -2.21 5.75
N GLU A 356 -27.24 -1.70 5.33
CA GLU A 356 -28.39 -1.48 6.21
C GLU A 356 -28.87 -2.79 6.87
N ASP A 357 -29.02 -3.86 6.08
CA ASP A 357 -29.35 -5.20 6.59
C ASP A 357 -28.30 -5.73 7.57
N ASN A 358 -27.01 -5.44 7.34
CA ASN A 358 -25.94 -5.85 8.23
C ASN A 358 -26.00 -5.12 9.57
N LEU A 359 -26.28 -3.80 9.55
CA LEU A 359 -26.47 -2.99 10.74
C LEU A 359 -27.67 -3.46 11.57
N HIS A 360 -28.77 -3.85 10.93
CA HIS A 360 -29.93 -4.40 11.62
C HIS A 360 -29.68 -5.78 12.24
N ARG A 361 -28.95 -6.66 11.53
CA ARG A 361 -28.69 -8.04 11.99
C ARG A 361 -27.58 -8.14 13.02
N ASN A 362 -26.61 -7.25 12.96
CA ASN A 362 -25.50 -7.20 13.89
C ASN A 362 -25.43 -5.76 14.43
N PRO A 363 -26.39 -5.37 15.30
CA PRO A 363 -26.34 -4.08 15.94
C PRO A 363 -25.00 -4.01 16.66
N GLN A 364 -24.10 -3.16 16.17
CA GLN A 364 -22.85 -2.89 16.86
C GLN A 364 -23.23 -2.52 18.30
N PRO A 365 -22.56 -3.07 19.32
CA PRO A 365 -22.85 -2.75 20.72
C PRO A 365 -22.32 -1.35 21.07
N GLU A 366 -22.79 -0.34 20.35
CA GLU A 366 -22.44 1.07 20.57
C GLU A 366 -23.09 1.61 21.86
N HIS A 367 -23.93 0.79 22.52
CA HIS A 367 -24.55 1.08 23.80
C HIS A 367 -23.85 0.48 25.03
N LEU A 368 -22.81 -0.36 24.89
CA LEU A 368 -22.12 -0.89 26.08
C LEU A 368 -21.21 0.13 26.77
N THR A 369 -20.97 1.32 26.19
CA THR A 369 -20.25 2.40 26.87
C THR A 369 -21.14 3.23 27.81
N GLU A 370 -22.47 3.18 27.68
CA GLU A 370 -23.36 3.89 28.62
C GLU A 370 -23.68 3.07 29.87
N SER A 371 -23.64 1.73 29.80
CA SER A 371 -23.93 0.87 30.96
C SER A 371 -22.82 0.81 32.02
N PHE A 372 -21.61 1.28 31.73
CA PHE A 372 -20.54 1.39 32.75
C PHE A 372 -20.51 2.73 33.49
N SER A 373 -21.25 3.74 33.03
CA SER A 373 -21.31 5.06 33.68
C SER A 373 -22.40 5.16 34.77
N ASN A 374 -23.30 4.17 34.86
CA ASN A 374 -24.37 4.13 35.86
C ASN A 374 -24.09 3.17 37.04
N ALA A 375 -22.87 2.64 37.18
CA ALA A 375 -22.43 2.05 38.44
C ALA A 375 -22.15 3.18 39.44
N HIS A 376 -23.23 3.72 40.00
CA HIS A 376 -23.25 4.62 41.13
C HIS A 376 -22.38 4.02 42.22
N ILE A 377 -21.23 4.64 42.47
CA ILE A 377 -20.40 4.43 43.65
C ILE A 377 -21.33 4.66 44.84
N SER A 378 -21.81 3.58 45.45
CA SER A 378 -22.41 3.66 46.77
C SER A 378 -21.34 4.18 47.70
N SER A 379 -21.63 5.34 48.28
CA SER A 379 -20.78 6.01 49.26
C SER A 379 -20.28 5.02 50.31
N PRO A 380 -19.00 5.12 50.73
CA PRO A 380 -18.49 4.32 51.83
C PRO A 380 -19.34 4.57 53.08
N ARG A 381 -19.90 3.49 53.61
CA ARG A 381 -20.67 3.45 54.85
C ARG A 381 -19.79 3.97 55.99
N THR A 382 -20.12 5.14 56.54
CA THR A 382 -19.48 5.70 57.73
C THR A 382 -19.56 4.68 58.87
N VAL A 383 -18.42 4.15 59.28
CA VAL A 383 -18.30 3.29 60.46
C VAL A 383 -18.43 4.20 61.68
N GLN A 384 -19.54 4.10 62.41
CA GLN A 384 -19.69 4.72 63.72
C GLN A 384 -18.83 3.94 64.72
N THR A 385 -17.78 4.57 65.22
CA THR A 385 -17.04 4.13 66.40
C THR A 385 -17.90 4.32 67.64
N PHE A 386 -18.31 3.22 68.26
CA PHE A 386 -18.87 3.22 69.61
C PHE A 386 -17.73 3.35 70.62
N THR A 387 -17.69 4.48 71.33
CA THR A 387 -16.92 4.65 72.56
C THR A 387 -17.78 4.13 73.72
N SER A 388 -17.27 3.16 74.48
CA SER A 388 -17.87 2.70 75.73
C SER A 388 -17.17 3.34 76.94
N PRO A 389 -17.89 3.48 78.08
CA PRO A 389 -17.52 4.30 79.24
C PRO A 389 -16.35 3.78 80.08
#